data_AF-A0A1M7PZS0-F1
#
_entry.id   AF-A0A1M7PZS0-F1
#
_cell.length_a   1.000
_cell.length_b   1.000
_cell.length_c   1.000
_cell.angle_alpha   90.00
_cell.angle_beta   90.00
_cell.angle_gamma   90.00
#
_symmetry.space_group_name_H-M   'P 1'
#
loop_
_entity.id
_entity.type
_entity.pdbx_description
1 polymer ?
#
loop_
_entity_poly.entity_id
_entity_poly.type
_entity_poly.pdbx_seq_one_letter_code
_entity_poly.pdbx_strand_id
1 'polypeptide(L)'
;MLHKIATGPINVLTKIGEKVKEEADKEFYDLSTIQRKLVYLQTMYEQGEIPEAEYQKQEEELLARYEHAKQMEIEQWQNMARRKK
;
A
#
# COMPACT_ATOMS: atom_id res chain seq x y z
N MET A 1 17.47 16.01 -20.11
CA MET A 1 16.39 15.23 -20.76
C MET A 1 15.52 14.63 -19.65
N LEU A 2 14.42 15.29 -19.27
CA LEU A 2 13.55 14.90 -18.15
C LEU A 2 12.08 14.94 -18.57
N HIS A 3 11.77 14.33 -19.70
CA HIS A 3 10.40 14.14 -20.16
C HIS A 3 10.22 12.65 -20.40
N LYS A 4 9.72 11.95 -19.38
CA LYS A 4 8.99 10.66 -19.45
C LYS A 4 9.06 9.90 -18.11
N ILE A 5 8.58 10.46 -17.02
CA ILE A 5 8.12 9.63 -15.90
C ILE A 5 6.91 10.36 -15.32
N ALA A 6 5.72 9.75 -15.40
CA ALA A 6 4.62 10.03 -14.44
C ALA A 6 3.35 9.20 -14.71
N THR A 7 3.29 8.30 -15.70
CA THR A 7 2.14 7.37 -15.81
C THR A 7 2.37 6.05 -15.06
N GLY A 8 3.60 5.76 -14.62
CA GLY A 8 3.97 4.54 -13.90
C GLY A 8 3.25 4.37 -12.56
N PRO A 9 3.43 5.28 -11.58
CA PRO A 9 2.85 5.11 -10.25
C PRO A 9 1.32 5.17 -10.28
N ILE A 10 0.71 6.06 -11.09
CA ILE A 10 -0.75 6.16 -11.22
C ILE A 10 -1.35 4.87 -11.79
N ASN A 11 -0.73 4.26 -12.81
CA ASN A 11 -1.19 2.98 -13.35
C ASN A 11 -1.09 1.84 -12.33
N VAL A 12 -0.08 1.87 -11.45
CA VAL A 12 0.04 0.91 -10.34
C VAL A 12 -1.08 1.10 -9.32
N LEU A 13 -1.40 2.34 -8.94
CA LEU A 13 -2.51 2.65 -8.04
C LEU A 13 -3.85 2.16 -8.59
N THR A 14 -4.13 2.40 -9.88
CA THR A 14 -5.37 1.99 -10.54
C THR A 14 -5.47 0.47 -10.62
N LYS A 15 -4.41 -0.24 -10.99
CA LYS A 15 -4.40 -1.71 -11.02
C LYS A 15 -4.62 -2.35 -9.66
N ILE A 16 -4.02 -1.78 -8.60
CA ILE A 16 -4.29 -2.22 -7.22
C ILE A 16 -5.76 -1.96 -6.90
N GLY A 17 -6.30 -0.79 -7.24
CA GLY A 17 -7.72 -0.46 -7.02
C GLY A 17 -8.70 -1.38 -7.76
N GLU A 18 -8.43 -1.70 -9.03
CA GLU A 18 -9.24 -2.59 -9.87
C GLU A 18 -9.22 -4.03 -9.35
N LYS A 19 -8.03 -4.59 -9.10
CA LYS A 19 -7.88 -5.97 -8.61
C LYS A 19 -8.50 -6.18 -7.24
N VAL A 20 -8.38 -5.20 -6.35
CA VAL A 20 -8.96 -5.23 -5.01
C VAL A 20 -10.47 -5.07 -5.05
N LYS A 21 -11.03 -4.24 -5.94
CA LYS A 21 -12.48 -4.14 -6.10
C LYS A 21 -13.12 -5.46 -6.55
N GLU A 22 -12.39 -6.29 -7.29
CA GLU A 22 -12.83 -7.63 -7.67
C GLU A 22 -12.65 -8.67 -6.54
N GLU A 23 -11.63 -8.55 -5.69
CA GLU A 23 -11.29 -9.55 -4.66
C GLU A 23 -11.72 -9.19 -3.21
N ALA A 24 -12.07 -7.93 -2.90
CA ALA A 24 -12.15 -7.45 -1.52
C ALA A 24 -13.56 -7.19 -1.00
N ASP A 25 -14.00 -8.09 -0.12
CA ASP A 25 -14.71 -7.72 1.09
C ASP A 25 -13.88 -6.70 1.92
N LYS A 26 -14.55 -5.88 2.72
CA LYS A 26 -14.02 -4.72 3.48
C LYS A 26 -12.66 -4.88 4.17
N GLU A 27 -12.21 -6.11 4.45
CA GLU A 27 -10.97 -6.43 5.17
C GLU A 27 -9.69 -6.07 4.39
N PHE A 28 -9.65 -6.19 3.07
CA PHE A 28 -8.44 -5.87 2.27
C PHE A 28 -8.28 -4.37 1.98
N TYR A 29 -9.31 -3.57 2.24
CA TYR A 29 -9.33 -2.15 1.90
C TYR A 29 -8.21 -1.36 2.59
N ASP A 30 -7.87 -1.73 3.83
CA ASP A 30 -6.83 -1.05 4.60
C ASP A 30 -5.42 -1.31 4.02
N LEU A 31 -5.09 -2.56 3.70
CA LEU A 31 -3.81 -2.94 3.10
C LEU A 31 -3.57 -2.23 1.77
N SER A 32 -4.56 -2.26 0.88
CA SER A 32 -4.44 -1.62 -0.45
C SER A 32 -4.34 -0.11 -0.34
N THR A 33 -5.02 0.51 0.65
CA THR A 33 -4.91 1.95 0.89
C THR A 33 -3.51 2.33 1.35
N ILE A 34 -2.88 1.54 2.21
CA ILE A 34 -1.52 1.80 2.69
C ILE A 34 -0.50 1.64 1.55
N GLN A 35 -0.61 0.58 0.73
CA GLN A 35 0.23 0.39 -0.46
C GLN A 35 0.13 1.57 -1.44
N ARG A 36 -1.08 2.08 -1.67
CA ARG A 36 -1.29 3.26 -2.51
C ARG A 36 -0.59 4.50 -1.95
N LYS A 37 -0.65 4.71 -0.63
CA LYS A 37 0.03 5.82 0.04
C LYS A 37 1.55 5.71 -0.07
N LEU A 38 2.12 4.51 0.06
CA LEU A 38 3.57 4.28 -0.10
C LEU A 38 4.04 4.65 -1.52
N VAL A 39 3.30 4.23 -2.56
CA VAL A 39 3.62 4.57 -3.96
C VAL A 39 3.55 6.08 -4.19
N TYR A 40 2.54 6.75 -3.63
CA TYR A 40 2.41 8.20 -3.74
C TYR A 40 3.57 8.92 -3.03
N LEU A 41 3.91 8.49 -1.81
CA LEU A 41 5.02 9.04 -1.04
C LEU A 41 6.36 8.91 -1.77
N GLN A 42 6.64 7.74 -2.37
CA GLN A 42 7.81 7.51 -3.23
C GLN A 42 7.83 8.48 -4.41
N THR A 43 6.67 8.72 -5.04
CA THR A 43 6.56 9.61 -6.19
C THR A 43 6.90 11.05 -5.81
N MET A 44 6.38 11.54 -4.68
CA MET A 44 6.69 12.88 -4.18
C MET A 44 8.19 13.03 -3.89
N TYR A 45 8.83 12.02 -3.30
CA TYR A 45 10.26 12.01 -3.06
C TYR A 45 11.07 12.03 -4.37
N GLU A 46 10.73 11.17 -5.33
CA GLU A 46 11.40 11.11 -6.64
C GLU A 46 11.27 12.41 -7.44
N GLN A 47 10.16 13.14 -7.25
CA GLN A 47 9.91 14.45 -7.87
C GLN A 47 10.60 15.61 -7.12
N GLY A 48 11.21 15.33 -5.96
CA GLY A 48 11.83 16.34 -5.11
C GLY A 48 10.81 17.24 -4.39
N GLU A 49 9.55 16.83 -4.30
CA GLU A 49 8.50 17.58 -3.60
C GLU A 49 8.67 17.52 -2.08
N ILE A 50 9.29 16.45 -1.56
CA ILE A 50 9.62 16.28 -0.14
C ILE A 50 11.10 15.91 0.05
N PRO A 51 11.72 16.33 1.17
CA PRO A 51 13.08 15.94 1.52
C PRO A 51 13.14 14.49 2.01
N GLU A 52 14.31 13.85 1.89
CA GLU A 52 14.55 12.46 2.29
C GLU A 52 14.16 12.18 3.76
N ALA A 53 14.47 13.09 4.68
CA ALA A 53 14.13 12.93 6.09
C ALA A 53 12.61 12.88 6.34
N GLU A 54 11.82 13.61 5.54
CA GLU A 54 10.36 13.58 5.62
C GLU A 54 9.80 12.32 4.97
N TYR A 55 10.37 11.91 3.84
CA TYR A 55 10.07 10.65 3.19
C TYR A 55 10.27 9.46 4.13
N GLN A 56 11.47 9.32 4.72
CA GLN A 56 11.80 8.19 5.61
C GLN A 56 10.86 8.11 6.81
N LYS A 57 10.57 9.25 7.45
CA LYS A 57 9.64 9.30 8.58
C LYS A 57 8.24 8.82 8.21
N GLN A 58 7.72 9.28 7.08
CA GLN A 58 6.38 8.89 6.62
C GLN A 58 6.35 7.44 6.12
N GLU A 59 7.44 6.98 5.51
CA GLU A 59 7.57 5.61 5.01
C GLU A 59 7.56 4.61 6.17
N GLU A 60 8.35 4.84 7.22
CA GLU A 60 8.37 4.00 8.42
C GLU A 60 6.98 3.89 9.06
N GLU A 61 6.25 5.00 9.16
CA GLU A 61 4.90 5.02 9.72
C GLU A 61 3.92 4.19 8.87
N LEU A 62 3.98 4.32 7.54
CA LEU A 62 3.13 3.57 6.64
C LEU A 62 3.48 2.08 6.63
N LEU A 63 4.76 1.72 6.69
CA LEU A 63 5.22 0.34 6.76
C LEU A 63 4.81 -0.34 8.07
N ALA A 64 4.91 0.35 9.21
CA ALA A 64 4.45 -0.18 10.50
C ALA A 64 2.93 -0.47 10.47
N ARG A 65 2.14 0.41 9.87
CA ARG A 65 0.68 0.18 9.68
C ARG A 65 0.42 -0.99 8.74
N TYR A 66 1.20 -1.12 7.66
CA TYR A 66 1.08 -2.22 6.72
C TYR A 66 1.34 -3.57 7.39
N GLU A 67 2.41 -3.66 8.18
CA GLU A 67 2.78 -4.87 8.91
C GLU A 67 1.66 -5.28 9.88
N HIS A 68 1.13 -4.33 10.66
CA HIS A 68 0.02 -4.60 11.57
C HIS A 68 -1.24 -5.11 10.84
N ALA A 69 -1.62 -4.45 9.74
CA ALA A 69 -2.74 -4.88 8.92
C ALA A 69 -2.53 -6.29 8.32
N LYS A 70 -1.29 -6.61 7.91
CA LYS A 70 -0.96 -7.90 7.34
C LYS A 70 -0.98 -9.01 8.39
N GLN A 71 -0.53 -8.70 9.60
CA GLN A 71 -0.58 -9.63 10.72
C GLN A 71 -2.02 -9.99 11.09
N MET A 72 -2.92 -9.01 11.14
CA MET A 72 -4.34 -9.25 11.37
C MET A 72 -4.96 -10.15 10.30
N GLU A 73 -4.66 -9.91 9.02
CA GLU A 73 -5.10 -10.77 7.91
C GLU A 73 -4.64 -12.22 8.13
N ILE A 74 -3.35 -12.43 8.42
CA ILE A 74 -2.80 -13.77 8.67
C ILE A 74 -3.52 -14.45 9.85
N GLU A 75 -3.74 -13.75 10.96
CA GLU A 75 -4.43 -14.27 12.13
C GLU A 75 -5.90 -14.64 11.83
N GLN A 76 -6.62 -13.80 11.09
CA GLN A 76 -7.98 -14.08 10.65
C GLN A 76 -8.03 -15.35 9.80
N TRP A 77 -7.11 -15.49 8.83
CA TRP A 77 -7.01 -16.67 7.98
C TRP A 77 -6.71 -17.93 8.79
N GLN A 78 -5.79 -17.87 9.75
CA GLN A 78 -5.47 -18.99 10.63
C GLN A 78 -6.67 -19.40 11.49
N ASN A 79 -7.43 -18.45 12.02
CA ASN A 79 -8.63 -18.71 12.81
C ASN A 79 -9.73 -19.37 11.96
N MET A 80 -9.92 -18.91 10.72
CA MET A 80 -10.87 -19.51 9.79
C MET A 80 -10.48 -20.95 9.41
N ALA A 81 -9.18 -21.21 9.19
CA ALA A 81 -8.66 -22.54 8.92
C ALA A 81 -8.83 -23.49 10.13
N ARG A 82 -8.65 -22.99 11.36
CA ARG A 82 -8.84 -23.77 12.60
C ARG A 82 -10.30 -24.11 12.87
N ARG A 83 -11.25 -23.21 12.59
CA ARG A 83 -12.70 -23.43 12.79
C ARG A 83 -13.30 -24.49 11.85
N LYS A 84 -12.61 -24.81 10.74
CA LYS A 84 -13.05 -25.82 9.76
C LYS A 84 -12.51 -27.24 10.06
N LYS A 85 -11.69 -27.42 11.10
CA LYS A 85 -11.23 -28.72 11.61
C LYS A 85 -12.06 -29.13 12.82
#